data_AF-W2WEA6-F1
#
_entry.id   AF-W2WEA6-F1
#
_cell.length_a   1.000
_cell.length_b   1.000
_cell.length_c   1.000
_cell.angle_alpha   90.00
_cell.angle_beta   90.00
_cell.angle_gamma   90.00
#
_symmetry.space_group_name_H-M   'P 1'
#
loop_
_entity.id
_entity.type
_entity.pdbx_description
1 polymer ?
#
loop_
_entity_poly.entity_id
_entity_poly.type
_entity_poly.pdbx_seq_one_letter_code
_entity_poly.pdbx_strand_id
1 'polypeptide(L)'
;MAPGRSTYYSNRALCHSKLDKWENCREDCEHALKFDALNAKASYMLGTSHMHLLAFDAAVEALQTALNSAEKTKKPKAFREDIIAELRRVKKRQWLHTQKQRVARHEKVKNQLQKLFGASHTAEVLATQATVTSDNTIRSGAEEADALMAYVEHMAACYERDMYPGEIPDYFMCPISMEIMHDPVTTPNGVSYERRCLEEHLRHNGAIDPLTRKRLTLDMLRPNTSLKAAIQDYLEKNSWAFEY
;
A
#
# COMPACT_ATOMS: atom_id res chain seq x y z
N MET A 1 39.51 -15.85 7.58
CA MET A 1 39.04 -14.98 6.47
C MET A 1 39.40 -13.55 6.83
N ALA A 2 39.95 -12.75 5.90
CA ALA A 2 40.31 -11.36 6.18
C ALA A 2 39.04 -10.53 6.49
N PRO A 3 38.86 -10.03 7.73
CA PRO A 3 37.72 -9.21 8.09
C PRO A 3 37.88 -7.83 7.42
N GLY A 4 36.98 -7.47 6.51
CA GLY A 4 37.04 -6.16 5.85
C GLY A 4 36.50 -6.07 4.43
N ARG A 5 36.09 -7.18 3.80
CA ARG A 5 35.40 -7.11 2.50
C ARG A 5 33.89 -7.14 2.69
N SER A 6 33.22 -6.08 2.23
CA SER A 6 31.75 -5.95 2.21
C SER A 6 31.05 -7.16 1.57
N THR A 7 31.68 -7.77 0.55
CA THR A 7 31.13 -8.93 -0.16
C THR A 7 30.88 -10.14 0.74
N TYR A 8 31.74 -10.42 1.71
CA TYR A 8 31.57 -11.57 2.61
C TYR A 8 30.33 -11.41 3.49
N TYR A 9 30.15 -10.23 4.08
CA TYR A 9 28.99 -9.90 4.89
C TYR A 9 27.70 -9.94 4.05
N SER A 10 27.71 -9.35 2.85
CA SER A 10 26.52 -9.39 1.96
C SER A 10 26.17 -10.80 1.48
N ASN A 11 27.14 -11.71 1.36
CA ASN A 11 26.89 -13.10 1.00
C ASN A 11 26.36 -13.90 2.20
N ARG A 12 26.89 -13.66 3.41
CA ARG A 12 26.39 -14.28 4.64
C ARG A 12 24.97 -13.81 4.98
N ALA A 13 24.69 -12.52 4.81
CA ALA A 13 23.34 -11.97 4.91
C ALA A 13 22.37 -12.68 3.96
N LEU A 14 22.81 -13.09 2.76
CA LEU A 14 21.93 -13.72 1.78
C LEU A 14 21.53 -15.11 2.27
N CYS A 15 22.47 -15.85 2.87
CA CYS A 15 22.17 -17.10 3.54
C CYS A 15 21.20 -16.89 4.70
N HIS A 16 21.38 -15.84 5.51
CA HIS A 16 20.45 -15.52 6.61
C HIS A 16 19.04 -15.19 6.12
N SER A 17 18.91 -14.41 5.06
CA SER A 17 17.61 -14.12 4.43
C SER A 17 16.93 -15.38 3.90
N LYS A 18 17.67 -16.34 3.33
CA LYS A 18 17.10 -17.63 2.89
C LYS A 18 16.71 -18.57 4.03
N LEU A 19 17.20 -18.30 5.24
CA LEU A 19 16.89 -19.04 6.46
C LEU A 19 15.89 -18.29 7.36
N ASP A 20 15.27 -17.22 6.87
CA ASP A 20 14.37 -16.34 7.62
C ASP A 20 14.97 -15.75 8.91
N LYS A 21 16.30 -15.64 8.98
CA LYS A 21 17.04 -15.04 10.12
C LYS A 21 17.24 -13.55 9.89
N TRP A 22 16.16 -12.78 10.00
CA TRP A 22 16.13 -11.38 9.59
C TRP A 22 16.97 -10.44 10.46
N GLU A 23 17.08 -10.67 11.78
CA GLU A 23 17.98 -9.86 12.62
C GLU A 23 19.45 -10.03 12.21
N ASN A 24 19.89 -11.28 12.02
CA ASN A 24 21.25 -11.56 11.57
C ASN A 24 21.53 -11.01 10.16
N CYS A 25 20.53 -11.10 9.27
CA CYS A 25 20.64 -10.53 7.93
C CYS A 25 20.81 -9.01 7.99
N ARG A 26 20.03 -8.32 8.82
CA ARG A 26 20.14 -6.87 9.05
C ARG A 26 21.54 -6.51 9.55
N GLU A 27 22.04 -7.16 10.61
CA GLU A 27 23.36 -6.87 11.18
C GLU A 27 24.47 -7.06 10.15
N ASP A 28 24.43 -8.16 9.39
CA ASP A 28 25.42 -8.39 8.33
C ASP A 28 25.35 -7.35 7.22
N CYS A 29 24.15 -6.88 6.85
CA CYS A 29 24.01 -5.82 5.86
C CYS A 29 24.57 -4.48 6.38
N GLU A 30 24.29 -4.12 7.63
CA GLU A 30 24.85 -2.92 8.27
C GLU A 30 26.38 -2.99 8.32
N HIS A 31 26.95 -4.15 8.68
CA HIS A 31 28.38 -4.38 8.65
C HIS A 31 28.95 -4.29 7.22
N ALA A 32 28.26 -4.84 6.22
CA ALA A 32 28.66 -4.73 4.82
C ALA A 32 28.72 -3.27 4.35
N LEU A 33 27.75 -2.46 4.75
CA LEU A 33 27.64 -1.04 4.36
C LEU A 33 28.66 -0.14 5.06
N LYS A 34 29.15 -0.53 6.25
CA LYS A 34 30.30 0.16 6.90
C LYS A 34 31.58 0.06 6.06
N PHE A 35 31.78 -1.04 5.33
CA PHE A 35 32.95 -1.24 4.46
C PHE A 35 32.74 -0.75 3.03
N ASP A 36 31.51 -0.79 2.53
CA ASP A 36 31.13 -0.29 1.20
C ASP A 36 29.71 0.28 1.22
N ALA A 37 29.60 1.59 1.35
CA ALA A 37 28.32 2.29 1.38
C ALA A 37 27.57 2.25 0.03
N LEU A 38 28.26 1.94 -1.08
CA LEU A 38 27.65 1.82 -2.41
C LEU A 38 27.25 0.38 -2.75
N ASN A 39 27.34 -0.55 -1.79
CA ASN A 39 26.91 -1.93 -1.98
C ASN A 39 25.38 -2.03 -2.07
N ALA A 40 24.85 -1.83 -3.27
CA ALA A 40 23.41 -1.88 -3.55
C ALA A 40 22.75 -3.21 -3.15
N LYS A 41 23.48 -4.34 -3.20
CA LYS A 41 22.97 -5.64 -2.76
C LYS A 41 22.74 -5.68 -1.25
N ALA A 42 23.68 -5.16 -0.47
CA ALA A 42 23.56 -5.07 0.98
C ALA A 42 22.41 -4.12 1.38
N SER A 43 22.29 -2.94 0.75
CA SER A 43 21.17 -2.03 1.01
C SER A 43 19.81 -2.64 0.65
N TYR A 44 19.73 -3.38 -0.47
CA TYR A 44 18.50 -4.08 -0.87
C TYR A 44 18.08 -5.11 0.19
N MET A 45 19.00 -5.97 0.61
CA MET A 45 18.74 -6.99 1.62
C MET A 45 18.47 -6.41 3.02
N LEU A 46 19.08 -5.27 3.35
CA LEU A 46 18.78 -4.52 4.57
C LEU A 46 17.32 -4.07 4.56
N GLY A 47 16.86 -3.51 3.44
CA GLY A 47 15.47 -3.11 3.25
C GLY A 47 14.49 -4.28 3.38
N THR A 48 14.79 -5.40 2.72
CA THR A 48 14.00 -6.63 2.88
C THR A 48 13.98 -7.11 4.34
N SER A 49 15.12 -7.08 5.04
CA SER A 49 15.20 -7.48 6.45
C SER A 49 14.34 -6.60 7.34
N HIS A 50 14.41 -5.28 7.18
CA HIS A 50 13.57 -4.33 7.92
C HIS A 50 12.08 -4.55 7.65
N MET A 51 11.69 -4.84 6.41
CA MET A 51 10.31 -5.16 6.07
C MET A 51 9.80 -6.37 6.87
N HIS A 52 10.60 -7.44 6.97
CA HIS A 52 10.25 -8.64 7.73
C HIS A 52 10.22 -8.40 9.24
N LEU A 53 11.03 -7.46 9.74
CA LEU A 53 11.04 -7.00 11.13
C LEU A 53 9.96 -5.93 11.41
N LEU A 54 9.06 -5.66 10.46
CA LEU A 54 7.99 -4.65 10.56
C LEU A 54 8.50 -3.20 10.75
N ALA A 55 9.78 -2.95 10.49
CA ALA A 55 10.39 -1.63 10.50
C ALA A 55 10.24 -0.96 9.12
N PHE A 56 9.01 -0.65 8.74
CA PHE A 56 8.68 -0.24 7.37
C PHE A 56 9.38 1.04 6.90
N ASP A 57 9.48 2.06 7.75
CA ASP A 57 10.12 3.33 7.36
C ASP A 57 11.61 3.12 7.04
N ALA A 58 12.32 2.39 7.91
CA ALA A 58 13.71 1.98 7.68
C ALA A 58 13.85 1.11 6.42
N ALA A 59 12.86 0.25 6.13
CA ALA A 59 12.86 -0.56 4.92
C ALA A 59 12.79 0.29 3.64
N VAL A 60 11.90 1.30 3.62
CA VAL A 60 11.77 2.22 2.48
C VAL A 60 13.05 3.02 2.28
N GLU A 61 13.64 3.56 3.35
CA GLU A 61 14.90 4.31 3.28
C GLU A 61 16.07 3.45 2.75
N ALA A 62 16.20 2.21 3.25
CA ALA A 62 17.24 1.29 2.82
C ALA A 62 17.08 0.89 1.33
N LEU A 63 15.85 0.66 0.87
CA LEU A 63 15.58 0.36 -0.54
C LEU A 63 15.78 1.57 -1.46
N GLN A 64 15.41 2.78 -1.03
CA GLN A 64 15.72 4.00 -1.78
C GLN A 64 17.23 4.21 -1.90
N THR A 65 17.97 3.93 -0.82
CA THR A 65 19.44 3.91 -0.84
C THR A 65 19.98 2.86 -1.80
N ALA A 66 19.38 1.66 -1.82
CA ALA A 66 19.75 0.60 -2.77
C ALA A 66 19.56 1.04 -4.23
N LEU A 67 18.46 1.72 -4.54
CA LEU A 67 18.18 2.24 -5.87
C LEU A 67 19.23 3.30 -6.29
N ASN A 68 19.49 4.27 -5.42
CA ASN A 68 20.49 5.32 -5.65
C ASN A 68 21.90 4.71 -5.85
N SER A 69 22.27 3.73 -5.03
CA SER A 69 23.55 3.01 -5.16
C SER A 69 23.62 2.17 -6.43
N ALA A 70 22.51 1.54 -6.84
CA ALA A 70 22.42 0.78 -8.09
C ALA A 70 22.60 1.68 -9.33
N GLU A 71 22.07 2.91 -9.30
CA GLU A 71 22.26 3.90 -10.36
C GLU A 71 23.72 4.38 -10.43
N LYS A 72 24.30 4.77 -9.28
CA LYS A 72 25.70 5.22 -9.21
C LYS A 72 26.69 4.14 -9.67
N THR A 73 26.44 2.89 -9.30
CA THR A 73 27.28 1.75 -9.69
C THR A 73 26.88 1.13 -11.04
N LYS A 74 25.95 1.75 -11.78
CA LYS A 74 25.47 1.32 -13.10
C LYS A 74 25.05 -0.15 -13.15
N LYS A 75 24.31 -0.61 -12.13
CA LYS A 75 23.74 -1.96 -12.10
C LYS A 75 22.73 -2.18 -13.23
N PRO A 76 22.50 -3.44 -13.64
CA PRO A 76 21.54 -3.77 -14.69
C PRO A 76 20.16 -3.16 -14.43
N LYS A 77 19.44 -2.82 -15.51
CA LYS A 77 18.06 -2.29 -15.41
C LYS A 77 17.13 -3.23 -14.65
N ALA A 78 17.23 -4.54 -14.90
CA ALA A 78 16.44 -5.56 -14.20
C ALA A 78 16.57 -5.46 -12.68
N PHE A 79 17.79 -5.31 -12.15
CA PHE A 79 18.01 -5.18 -10.72
C PHE A 79 17.38 -3.91 -10.13
N ARG A 80 17.35 -2.80 -10.88
CA ARG A 80 16.66 -1.57 -10.46
C ARG A 80 15.14 -1.74 -10.47
N GLU A 81 14.60 -2.45 -11.46
CA GLU A 81 13.19 -2.81 -11.52
C GLU A 81 12.79 -3.70 -10.34
N ASP A 82 13.64 -4.65 -9.94
CA ASP A 82 13.42 -5.49 -8.75
C ASP A 82 13.36 -4.65 -7.46
N ILE A 83 14.26 -3.67 -7.29
CA ILE A 83 14.23 -2.76 -6.13
C ILE A 83 12.94 -1.92 -6.12
N ILE A 84 12.51 -1.42 -7.28
CA ILE A 84 11.27 -0.63 -7.40
C ILE A 84 10.05 -1.50 -7.07
N ALA A 85 10.00 -2.74 -7.55
CA ALA A 85 8.93 -3.68 -7.21
C ALA A 85 8.90 -3.96 -5.70
N GLU A 86 10.07 -4.15 -5.08
CA GLU A 86 10.15 -4.38 -3.63
C GLU A 86 9.74 -3.14 -2.82
N LEU A 87 10.08 -1.92 -3.26
CA LEU A 87 9.59 -0.68 -2.66
C LEU A 87 8.06 -0.60 -2.64
N ARG A 88 7.41 -0.96 -3.74
CA ARG A 88 5.94 -0.99 -3.83
C ARG A 88 5.35 -2.01 -2.85
N ARG A 89 5.96 -3.20 -2.75
CA ARG A 89 5.56 -4.24 -1.79
C ARG A 89 5.70 -3.79 -0.34
N VAL A 90 6.81 -3.13 0.01
CA VAL A 90 7.02 -2.57 1.35
C VAL A 90 5.96 -1.54 1.68
N LYS A 91 5.71 -0.57 0.79
CA LYS A 91 4.68 0.47 1.00
C LYS A 91 3.28 -0.12 1.16
N LYS A 92 2.93 -1.13 0.36
CA LYS A 92 1.66 -1.87 0.50
C LYS A 92 1.55 -2.59 1.84
N ARG A 93 2.60 -3.29 2.26
CA ARG A 93 2.64 -3.97 3.57
C ARG A 93 2.57 -2.99 4.74
N GLN A 94 3.26 -1.85 4.64
CA GLN A 94 3.17 -0.77 5.62
C GLN A 94 1.74 -0.27 5.77
N TRP A 95 1.06 -0.02 4.64
CA TRP A 95 -0.34 0.38 4.65
C TRP A 95 -1.22 -0.71 5.28
N LEU A 96 -1.09 -1.97 4.89
CA LEU A 96 -1.86 -3.08 5.45
C LEU A 96 -1.66 -3.21 6.97
N HIS A 97 -0.41 -3.06 7.43
CA HIS A 97 -0.08 -3.09 8.85
C HIS A 97 -0.75 -1.93 9.60
N THR A 98 -0.61 -0.72 9.08
CA THR A 98 -1.22 0.48 9.65
C THR A 98 -2.74 0.36 9.66
N GLN A 99 -3.35 -0.15 8.60
CA GLN A 99 -4.78 -0.37 8.52
C GLN A 99 -5.28 -1.39 9.53
N LYS A 100 -4.57 -2.51 9.69
CA LYS A 100 -4.92 -3.49 10.72
C LYS A 100 -4.94 -2.86 12.12
N GLN A 101 -3.97 -1.99 12.42
CA GLN A 101 -3.96 -1.26 13.69
C GLN A 101 -5.11 -0.24 13.79
N ARG A 102 -5.42 0.47 12.70
CA ARG A 102 -6.54 1.42 12.63
C ARG A 102 -7.89 0.73 12.88
N VAL A 103 -8.13 -0.40 12.22
CA VAL A 103 -9.32 -1.24 12.39
C VAL A 103 -9.46 -1.67 13.84
N ALA A 104 -8.40 -2.28 14.41
CA ALA A 104 -8.42 -2.77 15.78
C ALA A 104 -8.67 -1.63 16.80
N ARG A 105 -8.08 -0.45 16.58
CA ARG A 105 -8.33 0.74 17.41
C ARG A 105 -9.78 1.20 17.29
N HIS A 106 -10.32 1.26 16.08
CA HIS A 106 -11.71 1.66 15.81
C HIS A 106 -12.70 0.73 16.51
N GLU A 107 -12.57 -0.58 16.31
CA GLU A 107 -13.41 -1.59 16.98
C GLU A 107 -13.32 -1.48 18.50
N LYS A 108 -12.12 -1.28 19.05
CA LYS A 108 -11.94 -1.08 20.49
C LYS A 108 -12.71 0.14 21.00
N VAL A 109 -12.59 1.28 20.34
CA VAL A 109 -13.29 2.52 20.75
C VAL A 109 -14.81 2.37 20.59
N LYS A 110 -15.27 1.81 19.47
CA LYS A 110 -16.69 1.51 19.22
C LYS A 110 -17.28 0.65 20.33
N ASN A 111 -16.60 -0.45 20.67
CA ASN A 111 -17.03 -1.35 21.76
C ASN A 111 -16.99 -0.67 23.13
N GLN A 112 -16.03 0.23 23.39
CA GLN A 112 -15.98 1.00 24.63
C GLN A 112 -17.16 1.98 24.73
N LEU A 113 -17.46 2.70 23.64
CA LEU A 113 -18.59 3.62 23.58
C LEU A 113 -19.92 2.88 23.80
N GLN A 114 -20.15 1.77 23.09
CA GLN A 114 -21.35 0.95 23.26
C GLN A 114 -21.52 0.46 24.70
N LYS A 115 -20.44 0.08 25.38
CA LYS A 115 -20.49 -0.29 26.81
C LYS A 115 -20.84 0.88 27.72
N LEU A 116 -20.28 2.07 27.48
CA LEU A 116 -20.55 3.27 28.28
C LEU A 116 -22.00 3.71 28.14
N PHE A 117 -22.51 3.79 26.91
CA PHE A 117 -23.90 4.15 26.66
C PHE A 117 -24.88 3.09 27.18
N GLY A 118 -24.58 1.81 26.98
CA GLY A 118 -25.39 0.72 27.55
C GLY A 118 -25.45 0.76 29.07
N ALA A 119 -24.32 0.99 29.75
CA ALA A 119 -24.28 1.14 31.20
C ALA A 119 -25.08 2.35 31.68
N SER A 120 -24.92 3.52 31.04
CA SER A 120 -25.68 4.74 31.36
C SER A 120 -27.19 4.53 31.22
N HIS A 121 -27.61 3.93 30.12
CA HIS A 121 -29.01 3.64 29.85
C HIS A 121 -29.59 2.64 30.87
N THR A 122 -28.86 1.56 31.20
CA THR A 122 -29.31 0.62 32.23
C THR A 122 -29.40 1.26 33.62
N ALA A 123 -28.51 2.19 33.96
CA ALA A 123 -28.53 2.90 35.22
C ALA A 123 -29.74 3.86 35.31
N GLU A 124 -30.08 4.56 34.23
CA GLU A 124 -31.28 5.39 34.13
C GLU A 124 -32.58 4.57 34.23
N VAL A 125 -32.65 3.41 33.55
CA VAL A 125 -33.82 2.50 33.63
C VAL A 125 -33.99 1.93 35.04
N LEU A 126 -32.90 1.56 35.72
CA LEU A 126 -32.96 1.08 37.11
C LEU A 126 -33.36 2.20 38.09
N ALA A 127 -32.88 3.42 37.88
CA ALA A 127 -33.25 4.59 38.70
C ALA A 127 -34.74 4.94 38.53
N THR A 128 -35.26 4.89 37.31
CA THR A 128 -36.69 5.14 37.01
C THR A 128 -37.62 4.06 37.57
N GLN A 129 -37.21 2.79 37.55
CA GLN A 129 -37.99 1.72 38.18
C GLN A 129 -38.05 1.83 39.71
N ALA A 130 -37.09 2.50 40.34
CA ALA A 130 -37.07 2.75 41.79
C ALA A 130 -37.95 3.96 42.22
N THR A 131 -38.28 4.88 41.30
CA THR A 131 -39.12 6.06 41.58
C THR A 131 -40.41 6.01 40.77
N VAL A 132 -41.49 5.51 41.38
CA VAL A 132 -42.85 5.57 40.81
C VAL A 132 -43.39 7.00 40.92
N THR A 133 -42.93 7.91 40.06
CA THR A 133 -43.60 9.19 39.81
C THR A 133 -43.41 9.60 38.36
N SER A 134 -44.52 10.00 37.73
CA SER A 134 -44.63 10.51 36.37
C SER A 134 -43.63 11.64 36.10
N ASP A 135 -42.65 11.43 35.22
CA ASP A 135 -41.74 12.53 34.87
C ASP A 135 -41.31 12.48 33.40
N ASN A 136 -41.86 13.43 32.62
CA ASN A 136 -41.56 13.66 31.19
C ASN A 136 -40.05 13.94 30.97
N THR A 137 -39.37 14.39 32.02
CA THR A 137 -37.96 14.82 32.02
C THR A 137 -36.98 13.66 31.86
N ILE A 138 -37.32 12.46 32.37
CA ILE A 138 -36.43 11.30 32.27
C ILE A 138 -36.54 10.61 30.91
N ARG A 139 -37.72 10.68 30.27
CA ARG A 139 -37.91 10.19 28.90
C ARG A 139 -37.08 11.00 27.89
N SER A 140 -36.90 12.30 28.14
CA SER A 140 -36.05 13.15 27.27
C SER A 140 -34.56 12.81 27.38
N GLY A 141 -34.07 12.45 28.57
CA GLY A 141 -32.66 12.02 28.76
C GLY A 141 -32.32 10.73 28.01
N ALA A 142 -33.23 9.75 28.04
CA ALA A 142 -33.08 8.51 27.27
C ALA A 142 -33.14 8.76 25.75
N GLU A 143 -34.08 9.59 25.29
CA GLU A 143 -34.19 10.00 23.87
C GLU A 143 -32.95 10.77 23.38
N GLU A 144 -32.35 11.61 24.22
CA GLU A 144 -31.09 12.33 23.92
C GLU A 144 -29.88 11.39 23.84
N ALA A 145 -29.79 10.40 24.75
CA ALA A 145 -28.74 9.39 24.73
C ALA A 145 -28.83 8.49 23.48
N ASP A 146 -30.05 8.10 23.08
CA ASP A 146 -30.30 7.33 21.86
C ASP A 146 -29.95 8.14 20.60
N ALA A 147 -30.30 9.42 20.55
CA ALA A 147 -29.95 10.32 19.44
C ALA A 147 -28.42 10.51 19.33
N LEU A 148 -27.71 10.66 20.45
CA LEU A 148 -26.26 10.75 20.47
C LEU A 148 -25.60 9.43 20.03
N MET A 149 -26.14 8.28 20.47
CA MET A 149 -25.65 6.97 20.04
C MET A 149 -25.83 6.79 18.53
N ALA A 150 -27.01 7.14 17.98
CA ALA A 150 -27.26 7.09 16.55
C ALA A 150 -26.29 7.99 15.75
N TYR A 151 -25.97 9.17 16.27
CA TYR A 151 -24.96 10.05 15.67
C TYR A 151 -23.55 9.43 15.70
N VAL A 152 -23.15 8.85 16.84
CA VAL A 152 -21.85 8.16 17.00
C VAL A 152 -21.77 6.94 16.08
N GLU A 153 -22.82 6.15 15.95
CA GLU A 153 -22.89 5.02 15.02
C GLU A 153 -22.82 5.46 13.57
N HIS A 154 -23.51 6.55 13.21
CA HIS A 154 -23.42 7.15 11.89
C HIS A 154 -21.99 7.63 11.59
N MET A 155 -21.36 8.36 12.52
CA MET A 155 -19.96 8.78 12.39
C MET A 155 -19.01 7.58 12.25
N ALA A 156 -19.23 6.53 13.04
CA ALA A 156 -18.45 5.30 12.96
C ALA A 156 -18.62 4.61 11.60
N ALA A 157 -19.84 4.53 11.07
CA ALA A 157 -20.12 3.96 9.75
C ALA A 157 -19.49 4.77 8.61
N CYS A 158 -19.55 6.11 8.67
CA CYS A 158 -18.85 6.98 7.72
C CYS A 158 -17.33 6.77 7.77
N TYR A 159 -16.76 6.66 8.97
CA TYR A 159 -15.34 6.43 9.16
C TYR A 159 -14.90 5.03 8.69
N GLU A 160 -15.74 4.01 8.89
CA GLU A 160 -15.51 2.65 8.41
C GLU A 160 -15.41 2.59 6.88
N ARG A 161 -16.28 3.31 6.16
CA ARG A 161 -16.22 3.38 4.69
C ARG A 161 -14.87 3.88 4.18
N ASP A 162 -14.32 4.90 4.82
CA ASP A 162 -13.05 5.51 4.42
C ASP A 162 -11.82 4.71 4.95
N MET A 163 -12.06 3.61 5.69
CA MET A 163 -11.01 2.75 6.25
C MET A 163 -10.58 1.63 5.30
N TYR A 164 -11.47 1.21 4.39
CA TYR A 164 -11.20 0.14 3.44
C TYR A 164 -10.59 0.68 2.14
N PRO A 165 -9.79 -0.14 1.42
CA PRO A 165 -9.31 0.26 0.12
C PRO A 165 -10.51 0.47 -0.81
N GLY A 166 -10.51 1.60 -1.52
CA GLY A 166 -11.54 1.90 -2.50
C GLY A 166 -11.37 1.07 -3.77
N GLU A 167 -12.11 1.44 -4.81
CA GLU A 167 -11.91 0.90 -6.15
C GLU A 167 -10.85 1.73 -6.89
N ILE A 168 -10.03 1.05 -7.69
CA ILE A 168 -9.10 1.74 -8.58
C ILE A 168 -9.92 2.38 -9.71
N PRO A 169 -9.78 3.69 -9.98
CA PRO A 169 -10.51 4.31 -11.06
C PRO A 169 -10.23 3.67 -12.43
N ASP A 170 -11.28 3.34 -13.18
CA ASP A 170 -11.19 2.66 -14.48
C ASP A 170 -10.25 3.32 -15.48
N TYR A 171 -10.12 4.64 -15.44
CA TYR A 171 -9.24 5.40 -16.34
C TYR A 171 -7.74 5.21 -16.07
N PHE A 172 -7.37 4.56 -14.96
CA PHE A 172 -6.00 4.10 -14.69
C PHE A 172 -5.76 2.66 -15.13
N MET A 173 -6.83 1.90 -15.44
CA MET A 173 -6.74 0.51 -15.84
C MET A 173 -6.56 0.35 -17.35
N CYS A 174 -5.75 -0.64 -17.74
CA CYS A 174 -5.57 -1.01 -19.13
C CYS A 174 -6.80 -1.79 -19.62
N PRO A 175 -7.43 -1.40 -20.75
CA PRO A 175 -8.60 -2.13 -21.28
C PRO A 175 -8.32 -3.57 -21.75
N ILE A 176 -7.04 -3.97 -21.87
CA ILE A 176 -6.65 -5.33 -22.26
C ILE A 176 -6.33 -6.19 -21.04
N SER A 177 -5.41 -5.73 -20.18
CA SER A 177 -4.98 -6.53 -19.02
C SER A 177 -5.92 -6.40 -17.82
N MET A 178 -6.75 -5.36 -17.78
CA MET A 178 -7.58 -5.00 -16.62
C MET A 178 -6.76 -4.74 -15.34
N GLU A 179 -5.50 -4.37 -15.52
CA GLU A 179 -4.52 -4.02 -14.49
C GLU A 179 -4.12 -2.54 -14.61
N ILE A 180 -3.52 -1.97 -13.57
CA ILE A 180 -3.05 -0.59 -13.57
C ILE A 180 -1.96 -0.40 -14.64
N MET A 181 -2.10 0.63 -15.48
CA MET A 181 -1.08 0.97 -16.47
C MET A 181 0.23 1.44 -15.80
N HIS A 182 1.35 0.83 -16.16
CA HIS A 182 2.69 1.24 -15.74
C HIS A 182 3.41 2.05 -16.82
N ASP A 183 3.16 1.75 -18.09
CA ASP A 183 3.66 2.50 -19.23
C ASP A 183 2.53 2.81 -20.23
N PRO A 184 1.62 3.75 -19.88
CA PRO A 184 0.47 4.05 -20.70
C PRO A 184 0.87 4.65 -22.06
N VAL A 185 0.29 4.09 -23.13
CA VAL A 185 0.37 4.60 -24.50
C VAL A 185 -1.02 4.91 -25.04
N THR A 186 -1.15 6.06 -25.68
CA THR A 186 -2.42 6.53 -26.25
C THR A 186 -2.44 6.27 -27.76
N THR A 187 -3.56 5.75 -28.24
CA THR A 187 -3.86 5.57 -29.65
C THR A 187 -4.40 6.88 -30.25
N PRO A 188 -4.39 7.07 -31.59
CA PRO A 188 -5.00 8.26 -32.21
C PRO A 188 -6.48 8.45 -31.89
N ASN A 189 -7.18 7.39 -31.44
CA ASN A 189 -8.57 7.45 -31.02
C ASN A 189 -8.74 7.95 -29.56
N GLY A 190 -7.65 8.28 -28.86
CA GLY A 190 -7.68 8.81 -27.50
C GLY A 190 -7.74 7.76 -26.39
N VAL A 191 -7.75 6.46 -26.73
CA VAL A 191 -7.76 5.37 -25.75
C VAL A 191 -6.33 5.08 -25.30
N SER A 192 -6.13 4.91 -23.99
CA SER A 192 -4.82 4.56 -23.42
C SER A 192 -4.78 3.08 -23.02
N TYR A 193 -3.65 2.44 -23.28
CA TYR A 193 -3.38 1.05 -22.95
C TYR A 193 -2.02 0.91 -22.27
N GLU A 194 -1.80 -0.19 -21.56
CA GLU A 194 -0.45 -0.62 -21.21
C GLU A 194 0.34 -0.96 -22.49
N ARG A 195 1.55 -0.40 -22.63
CA ARG A 195 2.38 -0.57 -23.83
C ARG A 195 2.56 -2.04 -24.18
N ARG A 196 2.97 -2.86 -23.21
CA ARG A 196 3.30 -4.28 -23.45
C ARG A 196 2.10 -5.03 -24.01
N CYS A 197 0.92 -4.84 -23.40
CA CYS A 197 -0.32 -5.50 -23.80
C CYS A 197 -0.75 -5.09 -25.21
N LEU A 198 -0.67 -3.79 -25.54
CA LEU A 198 -1.06 -3.32 -26.87
C LEU A 198 -0.08 -3.77 -27.96
N GLU A 199 1.23 -3.75 -27.68
CA GLU A 199 2.25 -4.27 -28.60
C GLU A 199 2.03 -5.76 -28.89
N GLU A 200 1.73 -6.55 -27.85
CA GLU A 200 1.47 -7.97 -27.98
C GLU A 200 0.17 -8.25 -28.77
N HIS A 201 -0.88 -7.47 -28.51
CA HIS A 201 -2.11 -7.54 -29.29
C HIS A 201 -1.86 -7.27 -30.78
N LEU A 202 -1.12 -6.20 -31.11
CA LEU A 202 -0.83 -5.85 -32.50
C LEU A 202 0.02 -6.90 -33.22
N ARG A 203 0.89 -7.62 -32.48
CA ARG A 203 1.68 -8.74 -33.03
C ARG A 203 0.83 -9.96 -33.32
N HIS A 204 -0.11 -10.33 -32.45
CA HIS A 204 -0.89 -11.56 -32.58
C HIS A 204 -2.17 -11.38 -33.40
N ASN A 205 -2.85 -10.24 -33.26
CA ASN A 205 -4.20 -10.02 -33.81
C ASN A 205 -4.19 -9.07 -35.03
N GLY A 206 -3.01 -8.55 -35.39
CA GLY A 206 -2.81 -7.65 -36.53
C GLY A 206 -2.96 -6.18 -36.19
N ALA A 207 -2.84 -5.32 -37.20
CA ALA A 207 -2.81 -3.86 -37.08
C ALA A 207 -4.20 -3.23 -36.82
N ILE A 208 -4.85 -3.66 -35.73
CA ILE A 208 -6.22 -3.29 -35.37
C ILE A 208 -6.26 -2.89 -33.89
N ASP A 209 -6.99 -1.81 -33.58
CA ASP A 209 -7.26 -1.37 -32.23
C ASP A 209 -8.20 -2.36 -31.52
N PRO A 210 -7.85 -2.88 -30.32
CA PRO A 210 -8.66 -3.87 -29.61
C PRO A 210 -10.09 -3.41 -29.30
N LEU A 211 -10.26 -2.12 -29.00
CA LEU A 211 -11.56 -1.56 -28.58
C LEU A 211 -12.32 -1.00 -29.77
N THR A 212 -11.68 -0.12 -30.55
CA THR A 212 -12.38 0.60 -31.62
C THR A 212 -12.38 -0.15 -32.95
N ARG A 213 -11.63 -1.26 -33.08
CA ARG A 213 -11.49 -2.07 -34.30
C ARG A 213 -11.01 -1.30 -35.54
N LYS A 214 -10.40 -0.13 -35.34
CA LYS A 214 -9.83 0.70 -36.41
C LYS A 214 -8.39 0.28 -36.69
N ARG A 215 -7.86 0.61 -37.87
CA ARG A 215 -6.46 0.36 -38.20
C ARG A 215 -5.54 1.06 -37.19
N LEU A 216 -4.64 0.32 -36.58
CA LEU A 216 -3.69 0.81 -35.58
C LEU A 216 -2.34 0.15 -35.79
N THR A 217 -1.29 0.96 -35.93
CA THR A 217 0.10 0.49 -36.08
C THR A 217 0.99 1.10 -35.00
N LEU A 218 2.15 0.48 -34.73
CA LEU A 218 3.02 0.86 -33.61
C LEU A 218 3.54 2.30 -33.68
N ASP A 219 3.75 2.81 -34.89
CA ASP A 219 4.19 4.18 -35.18
C ASP A 219 3.14 5.26 -34.80
N MET A 220 1.88 4.85 -34.71
CA MET A 220 0.78 5.73 -34.32
C MET A 220 0.68 5.91 -32.80
N LEU A 221 1.36 5.06 -32.02
CA LEU A 221 1.30 5.11 -30.56
C LEU A 221 2.06 6.33 -30.03
N ARG A 222 1.49 6.98 -29.01
CA ARG A 222 2.12 8.10 -28.31
C ARG A 222 2.23 7.78 -26.82
N PRO A 223 3.44 7.86 -26.20
CA PRO A 223 3.56 7.72 -24.75
C PRO A 223 2.70 8.77 -24.03
N ASN A 224 1.91 8.33 -23.05
CA ASN A 224 1.08 9.24 -22.26
C ASN A 224 1.77 9.55 -20.92
N THR A 225 2.70 10.49 -20.97
CA THR A 225 3.49 10.89 -19.79
C THR A 225 2.62 11.53 -18.70
N SER A 226 1.57 12.25 -19.07
CA SER A 226 0.64 12.87 -18.13
C SER A 226 -0.16 11.83 -17.34
N LEU A 227 -0.71 10.82 -18.03
CA LEU A 227 -1.42 9.73 -17.37
C LEU A 227 -0.49 8.91 -16.49
N LYS A 228 0.74 8.66 -16.94
CA LYS A 228 1.77 7.99 -16.13
C LYS A 228 2.07 8.73 -14.83
N ALA A 229 2.21 10.05 -14.89
CA ALA A 229 2.41 10.88 -13.70
C ALA A 229 1.19 10.87 -12.77
N ALA A 230 -0.02 10.95 -13.33
CA ALA A 230 -1.26 10.88 -12.56
C ALA A 230 -1.44 9.53 -11.83
N ILE A 231 -1.14 8.42 -12.51
CA ILE A 231 -1.14 7.07 -11.90
C ILE A 231 -0.12 7.00 -10.78
N GLN A 232 1.09 7.54 -10.98
CA GLN A 232 2.13 7.53 -9.98
C GLN A 232 1.72 8.32 -8.72
N ASP A 233 1.19 9.54 -8.88
CA ASP A 233 0.66 10.35 -7.77
C ASP A 233 -0.50 9.63 -7.04
N TYR A 234 -1.39 8.99 -7.80
CA TYR A 234 -2.46 8.17 -7.23
C TYR A 234 -1.92 7.03 -6.36
N LEU A 235 -0.95 6.27 -6.87
CA LEU A 235 -0.34 5.13 -6.17
C LEU A 235 0.47 5.55 -4.94
N GLU A 236 1.07 6.74 -4.95
CA GLU A 236 1.76 7.29 -3.79
C GLU A 236 0.80 7.61 -2.65
N LYS A 237 -0.39 8.12 -2.97
CA LYS A 237 -1.48 8.38 -2.01
C LYS A 237 -2.22 7.10 -1.61
N ASN A 238 -2.26 6.12 -2.51
CA ASN A 238 -3.01 4.87 -2.39
C ASN A 238 -2.08 3.66 -2.49
N SER A 239 -1.16 3.53 -1.55
CA SER A 239 -0.17 2.43 -1.54
C SER A 239 -0.78 1.03 -1.43
N TRP A 240 -2.05 0.91 -1.03
CA TRP A 240 -2.81 -0.34 -1.09
C TRP A 240 -3.02 -0.84 -2.52
N ALA A 241 -3.05 0.06 -3.50
CA ALA A 241 -3.32 -0.23 -4.90
C ALA A 241 -2.10 -0.75 -5.67
N PHE A 242 -0.92 -0.84 -5.05
CA PHE A 242 0.22 -1.48 -5.71
C PHE A 242 -0.09 -2.97 -6.00
N GLU A 243 0.14 -3.41 -7.22
CA GLU A 243 0.04 -4.83 -7.61
C GLU A 243 1.24 -5.65 -7.09
N TYR A 244 1.09 -6.99 -7.01
CA TYR A 244 2.04 -7.91 -6.37
C TYR A 244 3.16 -8.40 -7.29
#